data_AF-A0A7G9FJU0-F1
#
_entry.id   AF-A0A7G9FJU0-F1
#
_cell.length_a   1.000
_cell.length_b   1.000
_cell.length_c   1.000
_cell.angle_alpha   90.00
_cell.angle_beta   90.00
_cell.angle_gamma   90.00
#
_symmetry.space_group_name_H-M   'P 1'
#
loop_
_entity.id
_entity.type
_entity.pdbx_description
1 polymer ?
#
loop_
_entity_poly.entity_id
_entity_poly.type
_entity_poly.pdbx_seq_one_letter_code
_entity_poly.pdbx_strand_id
1 'polypeptide(L)'
;MRQVINESKQLNEHIRASEEYRTYLRTKQALLENEELSRHLQEFRAKNYELQNRQGVNPYDEMIELTREYDELLHNSVVSDFLQAEQQICKLLQRVFDSIAEGLEFDYINE
;
A
#
# COMPACT_ATOMS: atom_id res chain seq x y z
N MET A 1 9.85 -23.57 -15.37
CA MET A 1 9.44 -23.42 -13.95
C MET A 1 10.59 -23.10 -13.00
N ARG A 2 11.63 -23.95 -12.85
CA ARG A 2 12.72 -23.67 -11.87
C ARG A 2 13.46 -22.34 -12.09
N GLN A 3 13.70 -21.96 -13.35
CA GLN A 3 14.39 -20.70 -13.67
C GLN A 3 13.55 -19.46 -13.30
N VAL A 4 12.29 -19.41 -13.75
CA VAL A 4 11.34 -18.33 -13.40
C VAL A 4 11.16 -18.18 -11.89
N ILE A 5 11.09 -19.29 -11.14
CA ILE A 5 11.03 -19.27 -9.67
C ILE A 5 12.33 -18.76 -9.05
N ASN A 6 13.47 -19.00 -9.68
CA ASN A 6 14.76 -18.50 -9.20
C ASN A 6 14.92 -16.99 -9.46
N GLU A 7 14.50 -16.53 -10.64
CA GLU A 7 14.49 -15.11 -11.00
C GLU A 7 13.52 -14.31 -10.13
N SER A 8 12.34 -14.86 -9.82
CA SER A 8 11.42 -14.21 -8.88
C SER A 8 11.98 -14.08 -7.46
N LYS A 9 12.78 -15.06 -7.01
CA LYS A 9 13.50 -14.96 -5.74
C LYS A 9 14.59 -13.89 -5.78
N GLN A 10 15.36 -13.79 -6.87
CA GLN A 10 16.35 -12.74 -7.03
C GLN A 10 15.70 -11.36 -7.05
N LEU A 11 14.61 -11.21 -7.79
CA LEU A 11 13.82 -9.97 -7.82
C LEU A 11 13.30 -9.58 -6.43
N ASN A 12 12.81 -10.54 -5.65
CA ASN A 12 12.41 -10.29 -4.25
C ASN A 12 13.58 -9.79 -3.39
N GLU A 13 14.78 -10.33 -3.56
CA GLU A 13 15.96 -9.84 -2.84
C GLU A 13 16.35 -8.41 -3.29
N HIS A 14 16.22 -8.10 -4.58
CA HIS A 14 16.43 -6.74 -5.08
C HIS A 14 15.38 -5.75 -4.54
N ILE A 15 14.10 -6.14 -4.51
CA ILE A 15 13.04 -5.35 -3.90
C ILE A 15 13.33 -5.15 -2.40
N ARG A 16 13.76 -6.19 -1.69
CA ARG A 16 14.15 -6.07 -0.26
C ARG A 16 15.34 -5.15 -0.04
N ALA A 17 16.28 -5.12 -0.97
CA ALA A 17 17.45 -4.26 -0.92
C ALA A 17 17.15 -2.81 -1.36
N SER A 18 16.02 -2.57 -2.03
CA SER A 18 15.58 -1.25 -2.50
C SER A 18 15.41 -0.25 -1.35
N GLU A 19 15.61 1.02 -1.66
CA GLU A 19 15.44 2.10 -0.68
C GLU A 19 13.98 2.25 -0.28
N GLU A 20 13.06 2.03 -1.21
CA GLU A 20 11.61 2.11 -1.01
C GLU A 20 11.15 1.08 0.03
N TYR A 21 11.60 -0.17 -0.09
CA TYR A 21 11.23 -1.22 0.87
C TYR A 21 11.86 -0.99 2.24
N ARG A 22 13.12 -0.57 2.30
CA ARG A 22 13.82 -0.25 3.56
C ARG A 22 13.18 0.94 4.27
N THR A 23 12.80 1.97 3.51
CA THR A 23 12.12 3.15 4.04
C THR A 23 10.76 2.78 4.59
N TYR A 24 9.98 1.97 3.86
CA TYR A 24 8.71 1.42 4.34
C TYR A 24 8.88 0.62 5.65
N LEU A 25 9.89 -0.24 5.76
CA LEU A 25 10.13 -1.00 6.99
C LEU A 25 10.48 -0.07 8.17
N ARG A 26 11.31 0.96 7.93
CA ARG A 26 11.71 1.91 8.97
C ARG A 26 10.52 2.74 9.46
N THR A 27 9.72 3.29 8.55
CA THR A 27 8.54 4.09 8.91
C THR A 27 7.46 3.24 9.54
N LYS A 28 7.29 1.99 9.09
CA LYS A 28 6.42 1.01 9.74
C LYS A 28 6.85 0.74 11.18
N GLN A 29 8.15 0.57 11.42
CA GLN A 29 8.65 0.32 12.76
C GLN A 29 8.45 1.54 13.67
N ALA A 30 8.74 2.75 13.18
CA ALA A 30 8.49 3.99 13.92
C ALA A 30 7.00 4.19 14.25
N LEU A 31 6.10 3.79 13.34
CA LEU A 31 4.66 3.80 13.60
C LEU A 31 4.27 2.78 14.68
N LEU A 32 4.83 1.57 14.64
CA LEU A 32 4.53 0.51 15.63
C LEU A 32 5.10 0.81 17.02
N GLU A 33 6.18 1.59 17.12
CA GLU A 33 6.72 2.08 18.39
C GLU A 33 5.75 3.07 19.07
N ASN A 34 4.83 3.67 18.30
CA ASN A 34 3.79 4.55 18.82
C ASN A 34 2.42 3.85 18.76
N GLU A 35 2.07 3.13 19.83
CA GLU A 35 0.82 2.36 19.92
C GLU A 35 -0.44 3.20 19.70
N GLU A 36 -0.43 4.47 20.11
CA GLU A 36 -1.55 5.38 19.94
C GLU A 36 -1.76 5.74 18.46
N LEU A 37 -0.69 6.14 17.76
CA LEU A 37 -0.74 6.42 16.32
C LEU A 37 -1.11 5.19 15.50
N SER A 38 -0.53 4.03 15.84
CA SER A 38 -0.86 2.77 15.16
C SER A 38 -2.33 2.40 15.33
N ARG A 39 -2.90 2.61 16.52
CA ARG A 39 -4.32 2.33 16.79
C ARG A 39 -5.22 3.26 16.00
N HIS A 40 -4.97 4.57 16.04
CA HIS A 40 -5.76 5.55 15.30
C HIS A 40 -5.68 5.31 13.79
N LEU A 41 -4.51 4.92 13.25
CA LEU A 41 -4.38 4.57 11.84
C LEU A 41 -5.16 3.31 11.48
N GLN A 42 -5.17 2.31 12.35
CA GLN A 42 -5.94 1.09 12.16
C GLN A 42 -7.45 1.36 12.16
N GLU A 43 -7.92 2.23 13.06
CA GLU A 43 -9.32 2.68 13.09
C GLU A 43 -9.68 3.43 11.80
N PHE A 44 -8.83 4.35 11.34
CA PHE A 44 -9.01 5.04 10.07
C PHE A 44 -9.10 4.05 8.89
N ARG A 45 -8.24 3.02 8.85
CA ARG A 45 -8.28 1.98 7.80
C ARG A 45 -9.56 1.15 7.87
N ALA A 46 -10.00 0.77 9.06
CA ALA A 46 -11.22 0.01 9.25
C ALA A 46 -12.44 0.81 8.78
N LYS A 47 -12.56 2.07 9.21
CA LYS A 47 -13.63 2.99 8.76
C LYS A 47 -13.60 3.18 7.24
N ASN A 48 -12.43 3.41 6.64
CA ASN A 48 -12.31 3.51 5.17
C ASN A 48 -12.77 2.25 4.44
N TYR A 49 -12.38 1.07 4.94
CA TYR A 49 -12.78 -0.20 4.34
C TYR A 49 -14.29 -0.44 4.44
N GLU A 50 -14.89 -0.13 5.60
CA GLU A 50 -16.35 -0.21 5.75
C GLU A 50 -17.07 0.74 4.79
N LEU A 51 -16.60 1.98 4.65
CA LEU A 51 -17.18 2.97 3.74
C LEU A 51 -17.08 2.52 2.27
N GLN A 52 -15.93 2.00 1.84
CA GLN A 52 -15.74 1.53 0.46
C GLN A 52 -16.57 0.28 0.12
N ASN A 53 -16.88 -0.56 1.10
CA ASN A 53 -17.66 -1.79 0.89
C ASN A 53 -19.18 -1.61 1.04
N ARG A 54 -19.65 -0.43 1.45
CA ARG A 54 -21.08 -0.14 1.49
C ARG A 54 -21.62 -0.06 0.05
N GLN A 55 -22.44 -1.04 -0.32
CA GLN A 55 -23.12 -1.05 -1.61
C GLN A 55 -24.26 -0.03 -1.63
N GLY A 56 -24.33 0.80 -2.67
CA GLY A 56 -25.50 1.64 -2.97
C GLY A 56 -25.47 3.08 -2.48
N VAL A 57 -24.39 3.53 -1.83
CA VAL A 57 -24.18 4.95 -1.44
C VAL A 57 -22.89 5.42 -2.10
N ASN A 58 -22.86 6.65 -2.62
CA ASN A 58 -21.62 7.27 -3.07
C ASN A 58 -20.82 7.67 -1.81
N PRO A 59 -19.71 6.99 -1.46
CA PRO A 59 -19.02 7.21 -0.19
C PRO A 59 -18.19 8.50 -0.21
N TYR A 60 -18.24 9.30 -1.28
CA TYR A 60 -17.37 10.47 -1.46
C TYR A 60 -17.51 11.50 -0.33
N ASP A 61 -18.74 11.86 0.05
CA ASP A 61 -18.98 12.83 1.12
C ASP A 61 -18.54 12.27 2.50
N GLU A 62 -18.85 11.01 2.79
CA GLU A 62 -18.42 10.33 4.02
C GLU A 62 -16.90 10.16 4.09
N MET A 63 -16.23 9.95 2.94
CA MET A 63 -14.77 9.87 2.85
C MET A 63 -14.11 11.23 3.10
N ILE A 64 -14.71 12.33 2.63
CA ILE A 64 -14.23 13.69 2.92
C ILE A 64 -14.34 13.97 4.42
N GLU A 65 -15.48 13.65 5.03
CA GLU A 65 -15.67 13.83 6.47
C GLU A 65 -14.72 12.96 7.29
N LEU A 66 -14.49 11.70 6.89
CA LEU A 66 -13.49 10.84 7.51
C LEU A 66 -12.08 11.40 7.38
N THR A 67 -11.73 11.95 6.22
CA THR A 67 -10.41 12.57 6.00
C THR A 67 -10.24 13.82 6.88
N ARG A 68 -11.31 14.60 7.09
CA ARG A 68 -11.32 15.75 8.01
C ARG A 68 -11.21 15.32 9.47
N GLU A 69 -11.94 14.29 9.88
CA GLU A 69 -11.93 13.75 11.26
C GLU A 69 -10.51 13.27 11.64
N TYR A 70 -9.79 12.68 10.70
CA TYR A 70 -8.44 12.17 10.90
C TYR A 70 -7.35 13.10 10.33
N ASP A 71 -7.66 14.36 10.04
CA ASP A 71 -6.70 15.30 9.44
C ASP A 71 -5.48 15.54 10.33
N GLU A 72 -5.66 15.66 11.64
CA GLU A 72 -4.57 15.77 12.61
C GLU A 72 -3.67 14.53 12.62
N LEU A 73 -4.26 13.34 12.45
CA LEU A 73 -3.52 12.07 12.34
C LEU A 73 -2.71 12.03 11.04
N LEU A 74 -3.30 12.47 9.92
CA LEU A 74 -2.65 12.51 8.62
C LEU A 74 -1.53 13.56 8.55
N HIS A 75 -1.65 14.64 9.32
CA HIS A 75 -0.61 15.66 9.48
C HIS A 75 0.52 15.25 10.44
N ASN A 76 0.36 14.15 11.18
CA ASN A 76 1.44 13.62 12.00
C ASN A 76 2.60 13.15 11.11
N SER A 77 3.82 13.63 11.39
CA SER A 77 5.00 13.31 10.58
C SER A 77 5.26 11.81 10.45
N VAL A 78 5.04 11.03 11.52
CA VAL A 78 5.27 9.57 11.50
C VAL A 78 4.26 8.86 10.61
N VAL A 79 2.99 9.27 10.70
CA VAL A 79 1.92 8.68 9.87
C VAL A 79 2.09 9.10 8.41
N SER A 80 2.38 10.38 8.16
CA SER A 80 2.61 10.90 6.81
C SER A 80 3.81 10.21 6.15
N ASP A 81 4.94 10.07 6.85
CA ASP A 81 6.13 9.36 6.37
C ASP A 81 5.82 7.89 6.07
N PHE A 82 5.04 7.23 6.92
CA PHE A 82 4.59 5.85 6.69
C PHE A 82 3.71 5.72 5.46
N LEU A 83 2.68 6.56 5.32
CA LEU A 83 1.76 6.54 4.18
C LEU A 83 2.48 6.86 2.87
N GLN A 84 3.41 7.82 2.88
CA GLN A 84 4.24 8.13 1.73
C GLN A 84 5.12 6.93 1.36
N ALA A 85 5.81 6.33 2.34
CA ALA A 85 6.66 5.16 2.09
C ALA A 85 5.85 3.96 1.57
N GLU A 86 4.65 3.72 2.11
CA GLU A 86 3.72 2.68 1.64
C GLU A 86 3.30 2.94 0.18
N GLN A 87 2.99 4.19 -0.17
CA GLN A 87 2.64 4.52 -1.55
C GLN A 87 3.82 4.31 -2.52
N GLN A 88 5.04 4.64 -2.11
CA GLN A 88 6.23 4.45 -2.95
C GLN A 88 6.52 2.97 -3.20
N ILE A 89 6.46 2.12 -2.18
CA ILE A 89 6.66 0.67 -2.36
C ILE A 89 5.54 0.04 -3.20
N CYS A 90 4.29 0.47 -3.03
CA CYS A 90 3.18 0.03 -3.88
C CYS A 90 3.39 0.40 -5.35
N LYS A 91 3.84 1.63 -5.64
CA LYS A 91 4.17 2.06 -7.00
C LYS A 91 5.33 1.26 -7.59
N LEU A 92 6.37 0.98 -6.80
CA LEU A 92 7.48 0.13 -7.23
C LEU A 92 6.98 -1.28 -7.61
N LEU A 93 6.17 -1.89 -6.75
CA LEU A 93 5.61 -3.22 -6.99
C LEU A 93 4.71 -3.25 -8.23
N GLN A 94 3.85 -2.25 -8.42
CA GLN A 94 3.02 -2.13 -9.62
C GLN A 94 3.88 -2.09 -10.88
N ARG A 95 4.91 -1.23 -10.93
CA ARG A 95 5.82 -1.15 -12.09
C ARG A 95 6.57 -2.44 -12.35
N VAL A 96 6.95 -3.16 -11.29
CA VAL A 96 7.60 -4.48 -11.40
C VAL A 96 6.62 -5.50 -11.98
N PHE A 97 5.37 -5.54 -11.50
CA PHE A 97 4.36 -6.45 -12.04
C PHE A 97 4.00 -6.12 -13.49
N ASP A 98 3.85 -4.84 -13.82
CA ASP A 98 3.61 -4.38 -15.18
C ASP A 98 4.76 -4.79 -16.09
N SER A 99 6.01 -4.62 -15.65
CA SER A 99 7.20 -5.05 -16.41
C SER A 99 7.31 -6.57 -16.58
N ILE A 100 6.83 -7.36 -15.61
CA ILE A 100 6.77 -8.83 -15.74
C ILE A 100 5.66 -9.24 -16.72
N ALA A 101 4.54 -8.52 -16.70
CA ALA A 101 3.40 -8.76 -17.58
C ALA A 101 3.64 -8.23 -19.00
N GLU A 102 4.52 -7.24 -19.16
CA GLU A 102 4.90 -6.64 -20.44
C GLU A 102 5.55 -7.72 -21.35
N GLY A 103 4.85 -8.09 -22.42
CA GLY A 103 5.25 -9.15 -23.34
C GLY A 103 4.61 -10.51 -23.09
N LEU A 104 3.75 -10.65 -22.07
CA LEU A 104 2.87 -11.80 -21.94
C LEU A 104 1.60 -11.55 -22.77
N GLU A 105 1.45 -12.28 -23.87
CA GLU A 105 0.18 -12.33 -24.60
C GLU A 105 -0.79 -13.23 -23.81
N PHE A 106 -1.70 -12.59 -23.07
CA PHE A 106 -2.88 -13.27 -22.57
C PHE A 106 -3.88 -13.33 -23.72
N ASP A 107 -3.84 -14.42 -24.48
CA ASP A 107 -4.89 -14.75 -25.43
C ASP A 107 -6.15 -15.01 -24.59
N TYR A 108 -6.93 -13.96 -24.32
CA TYR A 108 -8.31 -14.14 -23.89
C TYR A 108 -9.00 -14.77 -25.10
N ILE A 109 -9.06 -16.11 -25.11
CA ILE A 109 -10.06 -16.82 -25.88
C ILE A 109 -11.39 -16.35 -25.27
N ASN A 110 -11.93 -15.26 -25.82
CA ASN A 110 -13.31 -14.86 -25.61
C ASN A 110 -14.15 -15.98 -26.23
N GLU A 111 -14.65 -16.88 -25.39
CA GLU A 111 -15.88 -17.65 -25.65
C GLU A 111 -17.09 -16.86 -25.13
#